data_AF-A0A6C0B5U9-F1
#
_entry.id   AF-A0A6C0B5U9-F1
#
_cell.length_a   1.000
_cell.length_b   1.000
_cell.length_c   1.000
_cell.angle_alpha   90.00
_cell.angle_beta   90.00
_cell.angle_gamma   90.00
#
_symmetry.space_group_name_H-M   'P 1'
#
loop_
_entity.id
_entity.type
_entity.pdbx_description
1 polymer ?
#
loop_
_entity_poly.entity_id
_entity_poly.type
_entity_poly.pdbx_seq_one_letter_code
_entity_poly.pdbx_strand_id
1 'polypeptide(L)'
;MAYGVAYGKDNLGSGLWVAVGDGTKIATSPDGNIWTDVPAASLGGIGTGRGIAYGNGRWVAVSPGPKIVTSITGKNWAATAPYGTLGSNAYSVAYGNGEWVVVGNGGGIPIVKSPSGTAWSDATTISYAVNTLYGVAYGNGRWVALGDTGGNNKIYSSITNGDTWAQSANPGSFTGYNGLGVAYGNGLWVAVGDIMSLCMVTSNNGTNWNAVPVISLGGLTSGYGVAFKNEIL
;
A
#
# COMPACT_ATOMS: atom_id res chain seq x y z
N MET A 1 13.91 -9.86 5.46
CA MET A 1 13.52 -8.47 5.71
C MET A 1 12.02 -8.41 5.92
N ALA A 2 11.51 -7.52 6.78
CA ALA A 2 10.07 -7.23 6.86
C ALA A 2 9.75 -6.10 5.88
N TYR A 3 8.63 -6.20 5.15
CA TYR A 3 8.20 -5.18 4.18
C TYR A 3 6.92 -4.45 4.60
N GLY A 4 6.14 -5.01 5.52
CA GLY A 4 4.93 -4.38 5.99
C GLY A 4 4.54 -4.86 7.37
N VAL A 5 3.88 -3.97 8.11
CA VAL A 5 3.27 -4.27 9.41
C VAL A 5 1.92 -3.55 9.51
N ALA A 6 0.93 -4.22 10.07
CA ALA A 6 -0.38 -3.65 10.33
C ALA A 6 -0.86 -4.01 11.74
N TYR A 7 -1.42 -3.03 12.43
CA TYR A 7 -2.11 -3.22 13.70
C TYR A 7 -3.61 -3.33 13.47
N GLY A 8 -4.25 -4.27 14.15
CA GLY A 8 -5.68 -4.50 14.07
C GLY A 8 -6.23 -5.19 15.31
N LYS A 9 -7.47 -5.67 15.21
CA LYS A 9 -8.11 -6.52 16.22
C LYS A 9 -8.45 -7.89 15.62
N ASP A 10 -8.19 -8.94 16.38
CA ASP A 10 -8.59 -10.30 15.99
C ASP A 10 -10.11 -10.49 16.12
N ASN A 11 -10.60 -11.69 15.79
CA ASN A 11 -12.02 -12.05 15.89
C ASN A 11 -12.55 -12.06 17.33
N LEU A 12 -11.68 -11.95 18.34
CA LEU A 12 -12.02 -11.81 19.75
C LEU A 12 -11.96 -10.34 20.22
N GLY A 13 -11.59 -9.41 19.34
CA GLY A 13 -11.45 -7.98 19.64
C GLY A 13 -10.12 -7.59 20.26
N SER A 14 -9.17 -8.52 20.39
CA SER A 14 -7.86 -8.28 20.98
C SER A 14 -6.91 -7.61 19.98
N GLY A 15 -6.16 -6.62 20.44
CA GLY A 15 -5.16 -5.93 19.63
C GLY A 15 -4.05 -6.88 19.16
N LEU A 16 -3.70 -6.80 17.88
CA LEU A 16 -2.67 -7.66 17.29
C LEU A 16 -1.91 -6.92 16.19
N TRP A 17 -0.60 -6.90 16.32
CA TRP A 17 0.33 -6.56 15.25
C TRP A 17 0.58 -7.77 14.36
N VAL A 18 0.63 -7.53 13.07
CA VAL A 18 0.89 -8.55 12.06
C VAL A 18 1.92 -8.01 11.07
N ALA A 19 2.99 -8.75 10.85
CA ALA A 19 4.08 -8.39 9.94
C ALA A 19 4.24 -9.40 8.81
N VAL A 20 4.64 -8.91 7.64
CA VAL A 20 4.95 -9.70 6.43
C VAL A 20 6.35 -9.38 5.92
N GLY A 21 7.00 -10.33 5.25
CA GLY A 21 8.41 -10.19 4.89
C GLY A 21 8.91 -11.16 3.82
N ASP A 22 10.24 -11.24 3.72
CA ASP A 22 10.97 -12.24 2.92
C ASP A 22 10.69 -13.66 3.41
N GLY A 23 10.67 -14.57 2.44
CA GLY A 23 10.24 -15.94 2.68
C GLY A 23 8.73 -15.98 2.88
N THR A 24 8.15 -17.15 2.70
CA THR A 24 6.73 -17.41 2.98
C THR A 24 6.50 -17.30 4.49
N LYS A 25 6.43 -16.08 5.03
CA LYS A 25 6.44 -15.80 6.47
C LYS A 25 5.49 -14.67 6.82
N ILE A 26 4.73 -14.91 7.88
CA ILE A 26 3.92 -13.92 8.60
C ILE A 26 4.24 -14.09 10.07
N ALA A 27 4.39 -12.98 10.80
CA ALA A 27 4.60 -12.98 12.25
C ALA A 27 3.53 -12.14 12.93
N THR A 28 3.17 -12.51 14.16
CA THR A 28 2.19 -11.78 14.97
C THR A 28 2.75 -11.38 16.33
N SER A 29 2.27 -10.27 16.87
CA SER A 29 2.67 -9.78 18.19
C SER A 29 1.52 -9.04 18.88
N PRO A 30 1.21 -9.35 20.16
CA PRO A 30 0.20 -8.60 20.90
C PRO A 30 0.70 -7.22 21.35
N ASP A 31 2.02 -7.03 21.47
CA ASP A 31 2.65 -5.84 22.08
C ASP A 31 3.62 -5.09 21.15
N GLY A 32 3.92 -5.64 19.98
CA GLY A 32 4.88 -5.11 19.02
C GLY A 32 6.34 -5.40 19.37
N ASN A 33 6.62 -6.00 20.53
CA ASN A 33 7.97 -6.27 21.03
C ASN A 33 8.37 -7.73 20.80
N ILE A 34 7.47 -8.67 21.13
CA ILE A 34 7.73 -10.11 21.01
C ILE A 34 6.88 -10.68 19.88
N TRP A 35 7.54 -11.32 18.92
CA TRP A 35 6.93 -11.80 17.69
C TRP A 35 6.91 -13.33 17.63
N THR A 36 5.78 -13.88 17.18
CA THR A 36 5.57 -15.32 16.98
C THR A 36 5.29 -15.59 15.52
N ASP A 37 6.05 -16.52 14.91
CA ASP A 37 5.83 -16.97 13.54
C ASP A 37 4.48 -17.68 13.39
N VAL A 38 3.76 -17.37 12.30
CA VAL A 38 2.59 -18.14 11.86
C VAL A 38 3.07 -19.41 11.15
N PRO A 39 2.55 -20.61 11.51
CA PRO A 39 2.94 -21.86 10.87
C PRO A 39 2.71 -21.84 9.36
N ALA A 40 3.61 -22.45 8.58
CA ALA A 40 3.56 -22.45 7.11
C ALA A 40 2.22 -22.96 6.54
N ALA A 41 1.62 -23.96 7.19
CA ALA A 41 0.31 -24.52 6.81
C ALA A 41 -0.85 -23.52 6.94
N SER A 42 -0.68 -22.45 7.72
CA SER A 42 -1.70 -21.43 8.00
C SER A 42 -1.50 -20.14 7.21
N LEU A 43 -0.56 -20.10 6.25
CA LEU A 43 -0.21 -18.88 5.50
C LEU A 43 -1.07 -18.62 4.26
N GLY A 44 -1.99 -19.52 3.93
CA GLY A 44 -2.81 -19.38 2.72
C GLY A 44 -2.00 -19.34 1.43
N GLY A 45 -0.75 -19.84 1.46
CA GLY A 45 0.15 -19.88 0.31
C GLY A 45 0.86 -18.56 -0.04
N ILE A 46 0.84 -17.53 0.83
CA ILE A 46 1.54 -16.27 0.53
C ILE A 46 3.03 -16.49 0.23
N GLY A 47 3.54 -15.77 -0.78
CA GLY A 47 4.96 -15.70 -1.11
C GLY A 47 5.73 -14.72 -0.21
N THR A 48 6.64 -13.96 -0.81
CA THR A 48 7.30 -12.82 -0.15
C THR A 48 6.29 -11.69 0.04
N GLY A 49 5.80 -11.49 1.26
CA GLY A 49 4.80 -10.45 1.52
C GLY A 49 5.38 -9.05 1.34
N ARG A 50 4.73 -8.20 0.53
CA ARG A 50 5.18 -6.84 0.18
C ARG A 50 4.37 -5.74 0.86
N GLY A 51 3.11 -6.01 1.15
CA GLY A 51 2.23 -5.07 1.82
C GLY A 51 1.23 -5.80 2.69
N ILE A 52 0.81 -5.13 3.76
CA ILE A 52 -0.27 -5.59 4.64
C ILE A 52 -1.03 -4.39 5.16
N ALA A 53 -2.35 -4.50 5.24
CA ALA A 53 -3.22 -3.51 5.86
C ALA A 53 -4.32 -4.20 6.68
N TYR A 54 -4.83 -3.48 7.68
CA TYR A 54 -5.98 -3.88 8.46
C TYR A 54 -7.14 -2.92 8.23
N GLY A 55 -8.34 -3.47 8.07
CA GLY A 55 -9.56 -2.72 7.80
C GLY A 55 -10.75 -3.65 7.83
N ASN A 56 -11.95 -3.13 8.07
CA ASN A 56 -13.18 -3.94 8.07
C ASN A 56 -13.10 -5.27 8.87
N GLY A 57 -12.38 -5.28 10.00
CA GLY A 57 -12.21 -6.49 10.82
C GLY A 57 -11.27 -7.57 10.27
N ARG A 58 -10.40 -7.24 9.31
CA ARG A 58 -9.57 -8.21 8.58
C ARG A 58 -8.20 -7.63 8.23
N TRP A 59 -7.20 -8.49 8.25
CA TRP A 59 -5.91 -8.25 7.60
C TRP A 59 -5.95 -8.74 6.15
N VAL A 60 -5.39 -7.93 5.25
CA VAL A 60 -5.14 -8.30 3.85
C VAL A 60 -3.65 -8.12 3.61
N ALA A 61 -2.99 -9.16 3.11
CA ALA A 61 -1.58 -9.15 2.76
C ALA A 61 -1.38 -9.52 1.30
N VAL A 62 -0.37 -8.92 0.67
CA VAL A 62 -0.09 -9.04 -0.76
C VAL A 62 1.34 -9.47 -1.04
N SER A 63 1.58 -10.18 -2.15
CA SER A 63 2.91 -10.68 -2.54
C SER A 63 3.12 -10.77 -4.06
N PRO A 64 4.36 -10.92 -4.54
CA PRO A 64 4.69 -11.52 -5.84
C PRO A 64 4.17 -12.95 -5.90
N GLY A 65 3.47 -13.35 -6.96
CA GLY A 65 2.85 -14.70 -7.02
C GLY A 65 1.43 -14.69 -6.42
N PRO A 66 0.97 -15.69 -5.63
CA PRO A 66 -0.41 -15.72 -5.12
C PRO A 66 -0.71 -14.41 -4.37
N LYS A 67 -1.58 -13.61 -5.00
CA LYS A 67 -1.43 -12.14 -4.94
C LYS A 67 -1.95 -11.55 -3.65
N ILE A 68 -2.97 -12.18 -3.07
CA ILE A 68 -3.74 -11.63 -1.97
C ILE A 68 -4.17 -12.79 -1.05
N VAL A 69 -3.81 -12.68 0.22
CA VAL A 69 -4.31 -13.55 1.30
C VAL A 69 -4.98 -12.69 2.37
N THR A 70 -5.93 -13.27 3.09
CA THR A 70 -6.65 -12.57 4.15
C THR A 70 -6.79 -13.37 5.42
N SER A 71 -6.94 -12.67 6.54
CA SER A 71 -7.19 -13.27 7.84
C SER A 71 -8.08 -12.38 8.70
N ILE A 72 -8.99 -12.97 9.47
CA ILE A 72 -9.73 -12.29 10.55
C ILE A 72 -9.10 -12.52 11.93
N THR A 73 -8.05 -13.34 12.01
CA THR A 73 -7.39 -13.72 13.27
C THR A 73 -5.92 -13.29 13.32
N GLY A 74 -5.34 -12.90 12.18
CA GLY A 74 -3.90 -12.70 11.99
C GLY A 74 -3.08 -14.00 11.96
N LYS A 75 -3.69 -15.13 12.34
CA LYS A 75 -3.00 -16.43 12.56
C LYS A 75 -3.36 -17.50 11.53
N ASN A 76 -4.56 -17.43 10.95
CA ASN A 76 -5.00 -18.34 9.89
C ASN A 76 -5.37 -17.54 8.64
N TRP A 77 -4.71 -17.82 7.53
CA TRP A 77 -4.81 -17.07 6.29
C TRP A 77 -5.40 -17.91 5.16
N ALA A 78 -6.18 -17.27 4.32
CA ALA A 78 -6.77 -17.87 3.14
C ALA A 78 -6.42 -17.04 1.89
N ALA A 79 -5.99 -17.71 0.83
CA ALA A 79 -5.90 -17.10 -0.49
C ALA A 79 -7.27 -16.63 -0.95
N THR A 80 -7.33 -15.45 -1.56
CA THR A 80 -8.53 -14.96 -2.23
C THR A 80 -8.31 -15.10 -3.73
N ALA A 81 -9.18 -15.81 -4.43
CA ALA A 81 -9.17 -15.87 -5.89
C ALA A 81 -10.62 -15.92 -6.40
N PRO A 82 -10.92 -15.30 -7.55
CA PRO A 82 -10.01 -14.57 -8.44
C PRO A 82 -9.67 -13.14 -7.92
N TYR A 83 -8.57 -12.56 -8.44
CA TYR A 83 -8.04 -11.23 -8.07
C TYR A 83 -7.91 -10.26 -9.27
N GLY A 84 -8.81 -10.38 -10.26
CA GLY A 84 -8.82 -9.52 -11.45
C GLY A 84 -7.57 -9.62 -12.33
N THR A 85 -7.28 -8.53 -13.05
CA THR A 85 -6.21 -8.35 -14.03
C THR A 85 -4.88 -7.88 -13.45
N LEU A 86 -4.72 -7.84 -12.12
CA LEU A 86 -3.41 -7.64 -11.48
C LEU A 86 -2.38 -8.53 -12.19
N GLY A 87 -1.20 -7.99 -12.50
CA GLY A 87 -0.12 -8.76 -13.13
C GLY A 87 0.58 -9.68 -12.13
N SER A 88 1.87 -9.92 -12.33
CA SER A 88 2.62 -10.91 -11.55
C SER A 88 2.88 -10.51 -10.09
N ASN A 89 2.81 -9.22 -9.77
CA ASN A 89 3.19 -8.67 -8.47
C ASN A 89 2.10 -7.75 -7.92
N ALA A 90 1.72 -7.98 -6.66
CA ALA A 90 1.02 -7.01 -5.83
C ALA A 90 1.99 -6.44 -4.80
N TYR A 91 2.08 -5.10 -4.73
CA TYR A 91 3.10 -4.39 -3.96
C TYR A 91 2.55 -3.73 -2.70
N SER A 92 1.35 -3.15 -2.78
CA SER A 92 0.75 -2.43 -1.66
C SER A 92 -0.75 -2.62 -1.62
N VAL A 93 -1.30 -2.52 -0.41
CA VAL A 93 -2.71 -2.64 -0.12
C VAL A 93 -3.09 -1.61 0.94
N ALA A 94 -4.25 -0.98 0.77
CA ALA A 94 -4.80 -0.07 1.76
C ALA A 94 -6.33 -0.25 1.86
N TYR A 95 -6.88 0.14 3.01
CA TYR A 95 -8.32 0.17 3.26
C TYR A 95 -8.77 1.59 3.60
N GLY A 96 -9.89 2.02 3.02
CA GLY A 96 -10.44 3.34 3.24
C GLY A 96 -11.80 3.49 2.59
N ASN A 97 -12.67 4.33 3.14
CA ASN A 97 -14.03 4.55 2.62
C ASN A 97 -14.86 3.28 2.36
N GLY A 98 -14.67 2.22 3.15
CA GLY A 98 -15.39 0.96 2.93
C GLY A 98 -14.81 0.07 1.83
N GLU A 99 -13.67 0.44 1.23
CA GLU A 99 -13.09 -0.23 0.08
C GLU A 99 -11.63 -0.60 0.35
N TRP A 100 -11.23 -1.79 -0.09
CA TRP A 100 -9.84 -2.20 -0.22
C TRP A 100 -9.32 -1.86 -1.61
N VAL A 101 -8.09 -1.37 -1.69
CA VAL A 101 -7.39 -1.17 -2.96
C VAL A 101 -6.04 -1.83 -2.89
N VAL A 102 -5.73 -2.63 -3.91
CA VAL A 102 -4.42 -3.27 -4.12
C VAL A 102 -3.81 -2.72 -5.40
N VAL A 103 -2.52 -2.40 -5.33
CA VAL A 103 -1.75 -1.94 -6.48
C VAL A 103 -0.56 -2.86 -6.75
N GLY A 104 -0.16 -2.95 -8.01
CA GLY A 104 0.83 -3.92 -8.48
C GLY A 104 1.54 -3.51 -9.77
N ASN A 105 1.95 -4.50 -10.56
CA ASN A 105 2.33 -4.30 -11.96
C ASN A 105 1.31 -4.98 -12.90
N GLY A 106 1.23 -4.55 -14.16
CA GLY A 106 0.35 -5.17 -15.16
C GLY A 106 0.41 -4.47 -16.52
N GLY A 107 0.05 -5.18 -17.60
CA GLY A 107 0.02 -4.64 -18.97
C GLY A 107 -1.23 -3.80 -19.28
N GLY A 108 -1.82 -3.15 -18.27
CA GLY A 108 -3.12 -2.49 -18.32
C GLY A 108 -3.36 -1.64 -17.08
N ILE A 109 -4.40 -1.94 -16.30
CA ILE A 109 -4.72 -1.25 -15.04
C ILE A 109 -4.19 -2.08 -13.86
N PRO A 110 -3.06 -1.72 -13.24
CA PRO A 110 -2.46 -2.51 -12.17
C PRO A 110 -3.12 -2.24 -10.80
N ILE A 111 -4.46 -2.19 -10.78
CA ILE A 111 -5.27 -1.82 -9.61
C ILE A 111 -6.50 -2.71 -9.56
N VAL A 112 -6.72 -3.32 -8.39
CA VAL A 112 -7.98 -4.01 -8.08
C VAL A 112 -8.55 -3.50 -6.77
N LYS A 113 -9.86 -3.61 -6.64
CA LYS A 113 -10.62 -3.13 -5.49
C LYS A 113 -11.57 -4.19 -4.96
N SER A 114 -11.90 -4.10 -3.67
CA SER A 114 -12.85 -4.99 -3.03
C SER A 114 -13.52 -4.33 -1.83
N PRO A 115 -14.86 -4.32 -1.73
CA PRO A 115 -15.52 -3.88 -0.51
C PRO A 115 -15.33 -4.85 0.68
N SER A 116 -15.16 -6.15 0.39
CA SER A 116 -15.08 -7.21 1.40
C SER A 116 -13.66 -7.67 1.71
N GLY A 117 -12.71 -7.39 0.82
CA GLY A 117 -11.35 -7.95 0.85
C GLY A 117 -11.27 -9.41 0.43
N THR A 118 -12.38 -10.07 0.06
CA THR A 118 -12.41 -11.47 -0.38
C THR A 118 -12.84 -11.68 -1.83
N ALA A 119 -13.49 -10.70 -2.44
CA ALA A 119 -13.90 -10.74 -3.84
C ALA A 119 -13.43 -9.45 -4.52
N TRP A 120 -12.57 -9.58 -5.51
CA TRP A 120 -11.86 -8.45 -6.11
C TRP A 120 -12.32 -8.22 -7.54
N SER A 121 -12.42 -6.95 -7.92
CA SER A 121 -12.70 -6.50 -9.29
C SER A 121 -11.65 -5.49 -9.74
N ASP A 122 -11.46 -5.37 -11.04
CA ASP A 122 -10.58 -4.36 -11.62
C ASP A 122 -11.10 -2.94 -11.38
N ALA A 123 -10.18 -1.99 -11.32
CA ALA A 123 -10.52 -0.58 -11.51
C ALA A 123 -10.85 -0.34 -12.99
N THR A 124 -11.83 0.54 -13.25
CA THR A 124 -12.37 0.75 -14.59
C THR A 124 -11.48 1.60 -15.48
N THR A 125 -10.81 2.63 -14.93
CA THR A 125 -10.05 3.58 -15.78
C THR A 125 -8.86 4.18 -15.06
N ILE A 126 -7.75 4.36 -15.80
CA ILE A 126 -6.61 5.17 -15.40
C ILE A 126 -6.21 6.07 -16.57
N SER A 127 -6.04 7.37 -16.31
CA SER A 127 -5.95 8.38 -17.37
C SER A 127 -4.67 8.32 -18.23
N TYR A 128 -3.72 7.44 -17.92
CA TYR A 128 -2.49 7.17 -18.68
C TYR A 128 -2.00 5.74 -18.41
N ALA A 129 -1.26 5.15 -19.36
CA ALA A 129 -0.66 3.84 -19.16
C ALA A 129 0.29 3.86 -17.96
N VAL A 130 0.21 2.84 -17.10
CA VAL A 130 1.06 2.68 -15.92
C VAL A 130 1.70 1.31 -15.97
N ASN A 131 3.02 1.25 -15.76
CA ASN A 131 3.73 -0.03 -15.74
C ASN A 131 3.58 -0.69 -14.37
N THR A 132 3.91 0.08 -13.32
CA THR A 132 3.95 -0.40 -11.94
C THR A 132 3.49 0.68 -10.99
N LEU A 133 2.71 0.28 -9.99
CA LEU A 133 2.36 1.06 -8.81
C LEU A 133 2.90 0.33 -7.58
N TYR A 134 3.64 1.04 -6.72
CA TYR A 134 4.29 0.44 -5.56
C TYR A 134 3.61 0.79 -4.25
N GLY A 135 2.97 1.95 -4.15
CA GLY A 135 2.35 2.43 -2.92
C GLY A 135 0.92 2.92 -3.15
N VAL A 136 0.03 2.66 -2.20
CA VAL A 136 -1.34 3.20 -2.19
C VAL A 136 -1.78 3.56 -0.78
N ALA A 137 -2.50 4.66 -0.62
CA ALA A 137 -3.11 5.06 0.64
C ALA A 137 -4.43 5.80 0.41
N TYR A 138 -5.26 5.83 1.45
CA TYR A 138 -6.51 6.60 1.50
C TYR A 138 -6.47 7.65 2.62
N GLY A 139 -6.99 8.83 2.33
CA GLY A 139 -7.08 9.93 3.27
C GLY A 139 -7.87 11.09 2.69
N ASN A 140 -8.48 11.92 3.53
CA ASN A 140 -9.21 13.11 3.08
C ASN A 140 -10.21 12.89 1.91
N GLY A 141 -10.94 11.76 1.91
CA GLY A 141 -11.88 11.45 0.82
C GLY A 141 -11.24 11.00 -0.49
N ARG A 142 -9.94 10.71 -0.52
CA ARG A 142 -9.17 10.47 -1.74
C ARG A 142 -8.21 9.30 -1.57
N TRP A 143 -8.11 8.50 -2.61
CA TRP A 143 -7.04 7.54 -2.81
C TRP A 143 -5.87 8.18 -3.53
N VAL A 144 -4.66 7.88 -3.11
CA VAL A 144 -3.42 8.26 -3.80
C VAL A 144 -2.59 7.01 -4.03
N ALA A 145 -2.10 6.83 -5.26
CA ALA A 145 -1.20 5.74 -5.63
C ALA A 145 0.07 6.30 -6.28
N LEU A 146 1.20 5.67 -5.99
CA LEU A 146 2.52 6.02 -6.51
C LEU A 146 3.06 4.90 -7.37
N GLY A 147 3.75 5.26 -8.44
CA GLY A 147 4.37 4.30 -9.34
C GLY A 147 5.25 4.96 -10.36
N ASP A 148 5.57 4.25 -11.42
CA ASP A 148 6.36 4.77 -12.53
C ASP A 148 5.76 4.44 -13.90
N THR A 149 6.13 5.25 -14.88
CA THR A 149 5.84 5.00 -16.30
C THR A 149 7.07 5.39 -17.10
N GLY A 150 7.70 4.39 -17.74
CA GLY A 150 8.93 4.60 -18.49
C GLY A 150 10.08 5.16 -17.64
N GLY A 151 10.20 4.73 -16.39
CA GLY A 151 11.28 5.17 -15.48
C GLY A 151 11.08 6.55 -14.87
N ASN A 152 9.86 7.10 -14.94
CA ASN A 152 9.51 8.36 -14.30
C ASN A 152 8.39 8.16 -13.28
N ASN A 153 8.63 8.60 -12.05
CA ASN A 153 7.64 8.61 -10.97
C ASN A 153 6.36 9.35 -11.39
N LYS A 154 5.23 8.76 -11.01
CA LYS A 154 3.88 9.28 -11.23
C LYS A 154 3.07 9.15 -9.94
N ILE A 155 2.17 10.11 -9.78
CA ILE A 155 1.20 10.13 -8.70
C ILE A 155 -0.18 10.10 -9.34
N TYR A 156 -1.01 9.17 -8.92
CA TYR A 156 -2.39 9.03 -9.34
C TYR A 156 -3.32 9.27 -8.16
N SER A 157 -4.51 9.79 -8.43
CA SER A 157 -5.53 9.93 -7.39
C SER A 157 -6.91 9.49 -7.87
N SER A 158 -7.73 9.01 -6.94
CA SER A 158 -9.12 8.63 -7.18
C SER A 158 -10.03 9.18 -6.08
N ILE A 159 -11.18 9.71 -6.49
CA ILE A 159 -12.29 10.09 -5.60
C ILE A 159 -13.48 9.13 -5.72
N THR A 160 -13.35 8.06 -6.52
CA THR A 160 -14.43 7.13 -6.85
C THR A 160 -14.14 5.73 -6.28
N ASN A 161 -13.70 5.67 -5.01
CA ASN A 161 -13.36 4.41 -4.33
C ASN A 161 -12.43 3.49 -5.14
N GLY A 162 -11.35 4.08 -5.66
CA GLY A 162 -10.32 3.35 -6.38
C GLY A 162 -10.75 2.83 -7.75
N ASP A 163 -11.88 3.30 -8.31
CA ASP A 163 -12.39 2.82 -9.60
C ASP A 163 -11.84 3.60 -10.81
N THR A 164 -11.78 4.94 -10.69
CA THR A 164 -11.27 5.83 -11.74
C THR A 164 -10.10 6.64 -11.20
N TRP A 165 -8.99 6.65 -11.94
CA TRP A 165 -7.73 7.24 -11.50
C TRP A 165 -7.24 8.29 -12.48
N ALA A 166 -6.94 9.47 -11.96
CA ALA A 166 -6.35 10.57 -12.72
C ALA A 166 -4.91 10.81 -12.27
N GLN A 167 -4.01 10.95 -13.24
CA GLN A 167 -2.64 11.37 -12.96
C GLN A 167 -2.65 12.81 -12.41
N SER A 168 -1.83 13.06 -11.39
CA SER A 168 -1.55 14.39 -10.87
C SER A 168 -0.96 15.29 -11.97
N ALA A 169 -1.59 16.45 -12.18
CA ALA A 169 -1.10 17.47 -13.11
C ALA A 169 0.15 18.19 -12.59
N ASN A 170 0.33 18.25 -11.26
CA ASN A 170 1.50 18.85 -10.63
C ASN A 170 2.08 17.90 -9.57
N PRO A 171 3.01 17.00 -9.96
CA PRO A 171 3.64 16.06 -9.05
C PRO A 171 4.79 16.70 -8.24
N GLY A 172 4.99 18.02 -8.27
CA GLY A 172 6.00 18.69 -7.44
C GLY A 172 7.43 18.28 -7.78
N SER A 173 7.73 18.09 -9.07
CA SER A 173 9.02 17.57 -9.55
C SER A 173 9.41 16.22 -8.94
N PHE A 174 8.43 15.41 -8.51
CA PHE A 174 8.64 14.01 -8.13
C PHE A 174 8.97 13.19 -9.37
N THR A 175 10.23 13.28 -9.78
CA THR A 175 10.82 12.60 -10.94
C THR A 175 11.85 11.58 -10.46
N GLY A 176 12.08 10.52 -11.22
CA GLY A 176 12.99 9.44 -10.85
C GLY A 176 12.35 8.07 -10.91
N TYR A 177 12.96 7.10 -10.23
CA TYR A 177 12.53 5.71 -10.23
C TYR A 177 11.83 5.36 -8.92
N ASN A 178 10.77 4.54 -9.01
CA ASN A 178 10.07 3.95 -7.88
C ASN A 178 9.53 4.96 -6.84
N GLY A 179 8.29 5.44 -7.03
CA GLY A 179 7.53 6.05 -5.94
C GLY A 179 7.05 4.97 -4.99
N LEU A 180 7.66 4.85 -3.80
CA LEU A 180 7.63 3.64 -2.97
C LEU A 180 6.59 3.67 -1.85
N GLY A 181 6.36 4.85 -1.26
CA GLY A 181 5.50 4.96 -0.07
C GLY A 181 4.65 6.22 -0.10
N VAL A 182 3.39 6.10 0.29
CA VAL A 182 2.48 7.23 0.47
C VAL A 182 1.66 7.06 1.74
N ALA A 183 1.47 8.15 2.49
CA ALA A 183 0.59 8.19 3.64
C ALA A 183 -0.12 9.55 3.73
N TYR A 184 -1.23 9.56 4.44
CA TYR A 184 -1.97 10.76 4.80
C TYR A 184 -2.13 10.84 6.32
N GLY A 185 -1.93 12.04 6.86
CA GLY A 185 -2.11 12.31 8.27
C GLY A 185 -2.11 13.79 8.58
N ASN A 186 -2.92 14.20 9.55
CA ASN A 186 -2.99 15.59 10.01
C ASN A 186 -3.13 16.64 8.87
N GLY A 187 -3.98 16.36 7.87
CA GLY A 187 -4.18 17.28 6.75
C GLY A 187 -3.13 17.20 5.64
N LEU A 188 -2.08 16.37 5.80
CA LEU A 188 -0.93 16.33 4.91
C LEU A 188 -0.74 14.94 4.29
N TRP A 189 -0.62 14.91 2.97
CA TRP A 189 -0.08 13.79 2.23
C TRP A 189 1.43 13.90 2.17
N VAL A 190 2.10 12.76 2.35
CA VAL A 190 3.54 12.60 2.16
C VAL A 190 3.74 11.43 1.21
N ALA A 191 4.47 11.68 0.12
CA ALA A 191 4.88 10.66 -0.84
C ALA A 191 6.41 10.61 -0.88
N VAL A 192 6.96 9.40 -0.85
CA VAL A 192 8.39 9.13 -0.88
C VAL A 192 8.78 8.17 -1.98
N GLY A 193 10.01 8.27 -2.46
CA GLY A 193 10.56 7.39 -3.48
C GLY A 193 12.08 7.39 -3.47
N ASP A 194 12.67 6.76 -4.47
CA ASP A 194 14.12 6.68 -4.61
C ASP A 194 14.62 7.79 -5.57
N ILE A 195 15.47 8.72 -5.09
CA ILE A 195 16.71 9.20 -5.76
C ILE A 195 17.36 10.44 -5.10
N MET A 196 18.68 10.49 -5.30
CA MET A 196 19.77 11.45 -5.01
C MET A 196 19.50 12.95 -4.76
N SER A 197 18.30 13.48 -5.03
CA SER A 197 18.06 14.93 -4.94
C SER A 197 16.67 15.36 -4.47
N LEU A 198 15.63 14.53 -4.60
CA LEU A 198 14.25 14.85 -4.19
C LEU A 198 13.43 13.57 -3.93
N CYS A 199 13.64 12.94 -2.78
CA CYS A 199 12.97 11.69 -2.41
C CYS A 199 11.59 11.88 -1.77
N MET A 200 11.13 13.12 -1.55
CA MET A 200 9.88 13.40 -0.86
C MET A 200 9.12 14.58 -1.47
N VAL A 201 7.80 14.40 -1.60
CA VAL A 201 6.85 15.47 -1.92
C VAL A 201 5.67 15.45 -0.98
N THR A 202 5.07 16.63 -0.76
CA THR A 202 3.91 16.78 0.14
C THR A 202 2.74 17.47 -0.54
N SER A 203 1.52 17.18 -0.09
CA SER A 203 0.30 17.80 -0.62
C SER A 203 -0.78 17.90 0.44
N ASN A 204 -1.55 19.00 0.46
CA ASN A 204 -2.73 19.11 1.34
C ASN A 204 -4.00 18.51 0.71
N ASN A 205 -3.98 18.22 -0.60
CA ASN A 205 -5.17 17.84 -1.36
C ASN A 205 -5.00 16.56 -2.20
N GLY A 206 -3.80 15.97 -2.23
CA GLY A 206 -3.48 14.74 -2.95
C GLY A 206 -3.42 14.88 -4.48
N THR A 207 -3.40 16.11 -5.02
CA THR A 207 -3.36 16.39 -6.48
C THR A 207 -2.36 17.46 -6.88
N ASN A 208 -2.02 18.38 -5.98
CA ASN A 208 -0.98 19.38 -6.18
C ASN A 208 0.10 19.13 -5.15
N TRP A 209 1.30 18.78 -5.62
CA TRP A 209 2.39 18.35 -4.77
C TRP A 209 3.52 19.37 -4.82
N ASN A 210 4.18 19.52 -3.67
CA ASN A 210 5.34 20.39 -3.50
C ASN A 210 6.56 19.53 -3.18
N ALA A 211 7.66 19.80 -3.88
CA ALA A 211 8.96 19.22 -3.57
C ALA A 211 9.38 19.57 -2.15
N VAL A 212 9.90 18.59 -1.42
CA VAL A 212 10.61 18.85 -0.16
C VAL A 212 12.11 18.75 -0.43
N PRO A 213 12.88 19.86 -0.31
CA PRO A 213 14.31 19.86 -0.63
C PRO A 213 15.12 18.92 0.28
N VAL A 214 16.12 18.22 -0.26
CA VAL A 214 16.96 17.28 0.51
C VAL A 214 17.64 17.92 1.73
N ILE A 215 17.97 19.21 1.66
CA ILE A 215 18.54 19.92 2.83
C ILE A 215 17.58 19.94 4.02
N SER A 216 16.28 20.00 3.77
CA SER A 216 15.24 19.95 4.82
C SER A 216 14.98 18.52 5.32
N LEU A 217 15.54 17.51 4.64
CA LEU A 217 15.48 16.10 5.01
C LEU A 217 16.73 15.62 5.75
N GLY A 218 17.63 16.52 6.15
CA GLY A 218 18.90 16.13 6.77
C GLY A 218 19.82 15.32 5.85
N GLY A 219 19.67 15.48 4.53
CA GLY A 219 20.48 14.76 3.55
C GLY A 219 19.91 13.41 3.11
N LEU A 220 18.69 13.03 3.51
CA LEU A 220 18.06 11.80 3.01
C LEU A 220 17.83 11.88 1.50
N THR A 221 18.26 10.84 0.79
CA THR A 221 18.15 10.74 -0.68
C THR A 221 17.19 9.65 -1.15
N SER A 222 16.68 8.81 -0.25
CA SER A 222 15.75 7.73 -0.60
C SER A 222 14.77 7.49 0.55
N GLY A 223 13.51 7.23 0.23
CA GLY A 223 12.48 6.85 1.19
C GLY A 223 11.69 5.63 0.70
N TYR A 224 11.69 4.56 1.50
CA TYR A 224 11.07 3.27 1.16
C TYR A 224 9.72 3.04 1.84
N GLY A 225 9.37 3.89 2.81
CA GLY A 225 8.13 3.79 3.56
C GLY A 225 7.80 5.10 4.23
N VAL A 226 6.51 5.32 4.46
CA VAL A 226 6.00 6.46 5.20
C VAL A 226 4.84 5.97 6.04
N ALA A 227 4.82 6.38 7.31
CA ALA A 227 3.78 6.04 8.24
C ALA A 227 3.31 7.31 8.94
N PHE A 228 2.07 7.29 9.37
CA PHE A 228 1.50 8.34 10.20
C PHE A 228 0.85 7.71 11.42
N LYS A 229 1.01 8.37 12.56
CA LYS A 229 0.35 8.03 13.82
C LYS A 229 -0.54 9.21 14.21
N ASN A 230 -1.82 8.94 14.45
CA ASN A 230 -2.64 9.86 15.23
C ASN A 230 -2.21 9.75 16.70
N GLU A 231 -1.62 10.80 17.26
CA GLU A 231 -1.51 10.92 18.70
C GLU A 231 -2.89 11.26 19.25
N ILE A 232 -3.51 10.31 19.94
CA ILE A 232 -4.52 10.65 20.94
C ILE A 232 -3.72 10.69 22.24
N LEU A 233 -3.42 11.91 22.69
CA LEU A 233 -2.95 12.19 24.05
C LEU A 233 -4.10 11.92 25.04
#